data_AF-A0A848VES4-F1
#
_entry.id   AF-A0A848VES4-F1
#
_cell.length_a   1.000
_cell.length_b   1.000
_cell.length_c   1.000
_cell.angle_alpha   90.00
_cell.angle_beta   90.00
_cell.angle_gamma   90.00
#
_symmetry.space_group_name_H-M   'P 1'
#
loop_
_entity.id
_entity.type
_entity.pdbx_description
1 polymer ?
#
loop_
_entity_poly.entity_id
_entity_poly.type
_entity_poly.pdbx_seq_one_letter_code
_entity_poly.pdbx_strand_id
1 'polypeptide(L)' 'QSIRQGQRIATMGEGPGQKPRLHFEIRRNGKPVNPRQFLPAR' A
#
# COMPACT_ATOMS: atom_id res chain seq x y z
N GLN A 1 14.39 8.39 -6.87
CA GLN A 1 14.80 7.32 -5.95
C GLN A 1 14.24 6.00 -6.48
N SER A 2 15.08 5.02 -6.78
CA SER A 2 14.59 3.70 -7.21
C SER A 2 14.28 2.86 -5.98
N ILE A 3 13.07 2.28 -5.93
CA ILE A 3 12.62 1.41 -4.84
C ILE A 3 12.62 -0.03 -5.32
N ARG A 4 13.16 -0.95 -4.52
CA ARG A 4 13.15 -2.39 -4.81
C ARG A 4 11.99 -3.07 -4.08
N GLN A 5 11.54 -4.21 -4.60
CA GLN A 5 10.54 -5.03 -3.92
C GLN A 5 11.04 -5.39 -2.50
N GLY A 6 10.17 -5.23 -1.49
CA GLY A 6 10.49 -5.51 -0.09
C GLY A 6 11.26 -4.40 0.65
N GLN A 7 11.67 -3.33 -0.02
CA GLN A 7 12.37 -2.23 0.63
C GLN A 7 11.44 -1.48 1.61
N ARG A 8 11.93 -1.24 2.83
CA ARG A 8 11.23 -0.39 3.82
C ARG A 8 11.24 1.06 3.34
N ILE A 9 10.06 1.64 3.20
CA ILE A 9 9.88 3.03 2.74
C ILE A 9 9.29 3.95 3.82
N ALA A 10 8.70 3.39 4.88
CA ALA A 10 8.10 4.15 5.98
C ALA A 10 7.81 3.25 7.19
N THR A 11 7.45 3.89 8.31
CA THR A 11 6.82 3.25 9.48
C THR A 11 5.34 3.64 9.49
N MET A 12 4.45 2.75 9.95
CA MET A 12 3.03 3.06 10.10
C MET A 12 2.82 4.14 11.16
N GLY A 13 2.02 5.17 10.83
CA GLY A 13 1.54 6.17 11.79
C GLY A 13 0.14 5.86 12.28
N GLU A 14 -0.33 6.67 13.22
CA GLU A 14 -1.70 6.60 13.73
C GLU A 14 -2.64 7.39 12.81
N GLY A 15 -3.70 6.74 12.33
CA GLY A 15 -4.76 7.42 11.58
C GLY A 15 -5.78 8.12 12.50
N PRO A 16 -6.82 8.77 11.95
CA PRO A 16 -7.82 9.54 12.71
C PRO A 16 -8.56 8.77 13.83
N GLY A 17 -8.47 7.44 13.83
CA GLY A 17 -9.03 6.58 14.89
C GLY A 17 -8.02 6.15 15.95
N GLN A 18 -6.86 6.82 16.05
CA GLN A 18 -5.77 6.54 17.01
C GLN A 18 -5.33 5.07 17.03
N LYS A 19 -5.40 4.43 15.86
CA LYS A 19 -4.97 3.04 15.66
C LYS A 19 -4.11 2.97 14.41
N PRO A 20 -2.94 2.31 14.46
CA PRO A 20 -2.12 2.07 13.27
C PRO A 20 -2.93 1.31 12.23
N ARG A 21 -3.07 1.90 11.05
CA ARG A 21 -3.74 1.29 9.90
C ARG A 21 -2.95 1.61 8.66
N LEU A 22 -2.77 0.61 7.80
CA LEU A 22 -2.19 0.78 6.48
C LEU A 22 -3.30 0.71 5.43
N HIS A 23 -3.52 1.82 4.74
CA HIS A 23 -4.32 1.84 3.53
C HIS A 23 -3.36 1.92 2.33
N PHE A 24 -3.58 1.08 1.31
CA PHE A 24 -2.83 1.15 0.06
C PHE A 24 -3.80 0.96 -1.12
N GLU A 25 -3.44 1.56 -2.25
CA GLU A 25 -4.18 1.50 -3.50
C GLU A 25 -3.22 1.14 -4.63
N ILE A 26 -3.70 0.38 -5.60
CA ILE A 26 -2.99 0.14 -6.87
C ILE A 26 -3.72 0.94 -7.95
N ARG A 27 -2.98 1.74 -8.70
CA ARG A 27 -3.50 2.52 -9.83
C ARG A 27 -2.84 2.08 -11.13
N ARG A 28 -3.64 1.98 -12.20
CA ARG A 28 -3.16 1.81 -13.58
C ARG A 28 -3.70 2.94 -14.42
N ASN A 29 -2.82 3.65 -15.14
CA ASN A 29 -3.18 4.81 -15.97
C ASN A 29 -4.00 5.85 -15.19
N GLY A 30 -3.62 6.08 -13.93
CA GLY A 30 -4.31 7.02 -13.04
C GLY A 30 -5.67 6.57 -12.52
N LYS A 31 -6.17 5.37 -12.84
CA LYS A 31 -7.43 4.83 -12.30
C LYS A 31 -7.18 3.77 -11.21
N PRO A 32 -7.93 3.79 -10.10
CA PRO A 32 -7.83 2.75 -9.08
C PRO A 32 -8.32 1.41 -9.64
N VAL A 33 -7.62 0.33 -9.30
CA VAL A 33 -7.97 -1.05 -9.68
C VAL A 33 -8.01 -1.94 -8.46
N ASN A 34 -8.72 -3.07 -8.53
CA ASN A 34 -8.84 -4.02 -7.42
C ASN A 34 -7.46 -4.59 -7.04
N PRO A 35 -6.92 -4.29 -5.83
CA PRO A 35 -5.57 -4.70 -5.47
C PRO A 35 -5.39 -6.21 -5.32
N ARG A 36 -6.47 -6.96 -5.05
CA ARG A 36 -6.43 -8.42 -4.84
C ARG A 36 -5.95 -9.18 -6.08
N GLN A 37 -6.04 -8.58 -7.26
CA GLN A 37 -5.54 -9.16 -8.52
C GLN A 37 -4.00 -9.13 -8.62
N PHE A 38 -3.33 -8.32 -7.80
CA PHE A 38 -1.88 -8.09 -7.86
C PHE A 38 -1.15 -8.52 -6.60
N LEU A 39 -1.89 -8.97 -5.59
CA LEU A 39 -1.32 -9.45 -4.34
C LEU A 39 -1.26 -10.97 -4.34
N PRO A 40 -0.25 -11.55 -3.68
CA PRO A 40 -0.21 -12.98 -3.43
C PRO A 40 -1.51 -13.44 -2.78
N ALA A 41 -1.97 -14.64 -3.14
CA ALA A 41 -2.92 -15.37 -2.32
C ALA A 41 -2.29 -15.57 -0.93
N ARG A 42 -3.10 -15.44 0.12
CA ARG A 42 -2.63 -15.56 1.51
C ARG A 42 -2.13 -16.95 1.82
#